data_AF-A0A6A3PSN4-F1
#
_entry.id   AF-A0A6A3PSN4-F1
#
_cell.length_a   1.000
_cell.length_b   1.000
_cell.length_c   1.000
_cell.angle_alpha   90.00
_cell.angle_beta   90.00
_cell.angle_gamma   90.00
#
_symmetry.space_group_name_H-M   'P 1'
#
loop_
_entity.id
_entity.type
_entity.pdbx_description
1 polymer ?
#
loop_
_entity_poly.entity_id
_entity_poly.type
_entity_poly.pdbx_seq_one_letter_code
_entity_poly.pdbx_strand_id
1 'polypeptide(L)'
;MYRWLKLPPPTLRARGLQSWSGSREEVRLRFQCTGCGKCCTGSGGRVRVNERELQELAAATDLSVVEFERTYTRPAEEDVGGQKKSQLVLKQTPDDHQCIFLQGSKCSVYQARPTQCRTFPWWPQHLVSDYDWQLAAAGCEGIHVAEEGEKEEEKIPVYSFDDVMPETILHDIHRSGENYTYDELQQILCDLREVEPEFVAQYKAEFFEKFSRRIVFRDDEVTVLVEYSLTLTC
;
A
#
# COMPACT_ATOMS: atom_id res chain seq x y z
N MET A 1 10.10 -17.40 6.76
CA MET A 1 9.42 -17.62 8.07
C MET A 1 9.26 -16.28 8.77
N TYR A 2 8.19 -15.54 8.44
CA TYR A 2 7.97 -14.19 8.98
C TYR A 2 7.56 -14.29 10.45
N ARG A 3 8.46 -13.88 11.34
CA ARG A 3 8.22 -13.80 12.78
C ARG A 3 7.53 -12.48 13.05
N TRP A 4 6.22 -12.44 12.84
CA TRP A 4 5.36 -11.40 13.37
C TRP A 4 5.52 -11.43 14.89
N LEU A 5 6.19 -10.41 15.45
CA LEU A 5 6.18 -10.15 16.87
C LEU A 5 4.73 -10.12 17.33
N LYS A 6 4.46 -10.81 18.44
CA LYS A 6 3.17 -10.89 19.13
C LYS A 6 2.74 -9.50 19.63
N LEU A 7 2.36 -8.62 18.71
CA LEU A 7 1.52 -7.48 19.05
C LEU A 7 0.09 -8.02 19.09
N PRO A 8 -0.71 -7.72 20.14
CA PRO A 8 -2.14 -7.98 20.08
C PRO A 8 -2.68 -7.34 18.79
N PRO A 9 -3.62 -7.99 18.06
CA PRO A 9 -4.22 -7.36 16.90
C PRO A 9 -4.70 -5.97 17.33
N PRO A 10 -4.44 -4.91 16.54
CA PRO A 10 -4.96 -3.59 16.88
C PRO A 10 -6.45 -3.76 17.15
N THR A 11 -6.95 -3.19 18.26
CA THR A 11 -8.37 -3.23 18.58
C THR A 11 -9.11 -2.60 17.41
N LEU A 12 -9.69 -3.42 16.54
CA LEU A 12 -10.52 -2.98 15.42
C LEU A 12 -11.63 -2.16 16.03
N ARG A 13 -11.58 -0.84 15.85
CA ARG A 13 -12.67 0.03 16.31
C ARG A 13 -13.80 -0.02 15.28
N ALA A 14 -14.97 -0.39 15.79
CA ALA A 14 -16.28 0.24 15.58
C ALA A 14 -17.31 -0.30 14.58
N ARG A 15 -17.05 -1.33 13.75
CA ARG A 15 -18.16 -2.05 13.09
C ARG A 15 -17.84 -3.49 12.74
N GLY A 16 -18.87 -4.33 12.64
CA GLY A 16 -18.72 -5.69 12.13
C GLY A 16 -18.15 -5.70 10.70
N LEU A 17 -17.18 -6.56 10.43
CA LEU A 17 -16.57 -6.71 9.09
C LEU A 17 -17.63 -6.86 7.99
N GLN A 18 -17.49 -6.16 6.89
CA GLN A 18 -18.36 -6.31 5.73
C GLN A 18 -17.77 -7.33 4.74
N SER A 19 -18.64 -8.14 4.11
CA SER A 19 -18.20 -9.01 3.03
C SER A 19 -18.10 -8.19 1.75
N TRP A 20 -16.88 -7.99 1.25
CA TRP A 20 -16.66 -7.37 -0.07
C TRP A 20 -16.86 -8.37 -1.21
N SER A 21 -16.61 -9.66 -0.96
CA SER A 21 -16.54 -10.70 -2.00
C SER A 21 -17.77 -10.82 -2.91
N GLY A 22 -18.95 -10.38 -2.49
CA GLY A 22 -20.18 -10.40 -3.30
C GLY A 22 -20.65 -9.04 -3.82
N SER A 23 -20.03 -7.93 -3.39
CA SER A 23 -20.52 -6.56 -3.65
C SER A 23 -19.38 -5.53 -3.77
N ARG A 24 -18.22 -5.96 -4.26
CA ARG A 24 -17.01 -5.12 -4.35
C ARG A 24 -17.21 -3.81 -5.11
N GLU A 25 -18.02 -3.82 -6.16
CA GLU A 25 -18.33 -2.62 -6.95
C GLU A 25 -19.13 -1.56 -6.15
N GLU A 26 -19.81 -1.98 -5.09
CA GLU A 26 -20.57 -1.10 -4.20
C GLU A 26 -19.72 -0.51 -3.08
N VAL A 27 -18.49 -1.02 -2.89
CA VAL A 27 -17.57 -0.53 -1.87
C VAL A 27 -17.18 0.92 -2.16
N ARG A 28 -17.13 1.72 -1.10
CA ARG A 28 -16.75 3.13 -1.13
C ARG A 28 -15.61 3.35 -0.14
N LEU A 29 -14.41 3.51 -0.68
CA LEU A 29 -13.18 3.72 0.09
C LEU A 29 -13.08 5.21 0.42
N ARG A 30 -12.87 5.56 1.69
CA ARG A 30 -12.77 6.96 2.13
C ARG A 30 -11.37 7.25 2.63
N PHE A 31 -10.69 8.19 1.99
CA PHE A 31 -9.32 8.54 2.36
C PHE A 31 -9.01 10.02 2.15
N GLN A 32 -8.36 10.63 3.14
CA GLN A 32 -7.74 11.95 3.01
C GLN A 32 -6.41 11.95 3.76
N CYS A 33 -5.30 12.16 3.05
CA CYS A 33 -4.01 12.31 3.72
C CYS A 33 -4.02 13.58 4.58
N THR A 34 -3.74 13.43 5.88
CA THR A 34 -3.65 14.53 6.86
C THR A 34 -2.21 15.04 7.04
N GLY A 35 -1.23 14.41 6.39
CA GLY A 35 0.19 14.73 6.60
C GLY A 35 0.69 14.36 8.00
N CYS A 36 0.08 13.35 8.64
CA CYS A 36 0.41 12.94 10.01
C CYS A 36 1.74 12.17 10.15
N GLY A 37 2.31 11.66 9.05
CA GLY A 37 3.56 10.89 9.07
C GLY A 37 3.45 9.47 9.61
N LYS A 38 2.26 9.00 10.01
CA LYS A 38 2.06 7.65 10.57
C LYS A 38 2.47 6.52 9.60
N CYS A 39 2.28 6.71 8.29
CA CYS A 39 2.75 5.76 7.27
C CYS A 39 4.28 5.63 7.19
N CYS A 40 5.02 6.55 7.80
CA CYS A 40 6.47 6.50 7.92
C CYS A 40 6.94 5.88 9.27
N THR A 41 6.02 5.47 10.14
CA THR A 41 6.32 4.89 11.46
C THR A 41 6.10 3.37 11.46
N GLY A 42 6.63 2.69 12.48
CA GLY A 42 6.52 1.25 12.66
C GLY A 42 7.85 0.52 12.46
N SER A 43 7.98 -0.62 13.12
CA SER A 43 9.19 -1.44 13.06
C SER A 43 9.23 -2.39 11.88
N GLY A 44 10.42 -2.59 11.32
CA GLY A 44 10.62 -3.41 10.13
C GLY A 44 10.06 -2.81 8.83
N GLY A 45 9.86 -1.49 8.77
CA GLY A 45 9.42 -0.79 7.58
C GLY A 45 10.40 -0.99 6.41
N ARG A 46 9.85 -1.33 5.23
CA ARG A 46 10.61 -1.58 4.00
C ARG A 46 10.04 -0.76 2.86
N VAL A 47 10.59 0.43 2.63
CA VAL A 47 10.28 1.26 1.46
C VAL A 47 11.31 0.90 0.38
N ARG A 48 10.89 0.17 -0.64
CA ARG A 48 11.74 -0.20 -1.78
C ARG A 48 12.00 1.03 -2.64
N VAL A 49 13.19 1.08 -3.21
CA VAL A 49 13.62 2.11 -4.16
C VAL A 49 14.35 1.46 -5.32
N ASN A 50 14.04 1.90 -6.54
CA ASN A 50 14.78 1.52 -7.75
C ASN A 50 15.81 2.60 -8.12
N GLU A 51 16.61 2.37 -9.17
CA GLU A 51 17.70 3.27 -9.55
C GLU A 51 17.20 4.65 -9.99
N ARG A 52 16.05 4.72 -10.67
CA ARG A 52 15.43 5.97 -11.08
C ARG A 52 14.98 6.80 -9.86
N GLU A 53 14.32 6.17 -8.90
CA GLU A 53 13.90 6.82 -7.65
C GLU A 53 15.10 7.25 -6.80
N LEU A 54 16.21 6.50 -6.82
CA LEU A 54 17.45 6.91 -6.16
C LEU A 54 18.00 8.21 -6.75
N GLN A 55 17.88 8.44 -8.07
CA GLN A 55 18.29 9.70 -8.69
C GLN A 55 17.44 10.87 -8.20
N GLU A 56 16.12 10.71 -8.15
CA GLU A 56 15.20 11.75 -7.64
C GLU A 56 15.46 12.06 -6.16
N LEU A 57 15.65 11.03 -5.34
CA LEU A 57 15.92 11.18 -3.92
C LEU A 57 17.31 11.80 -3.64
N ALA A 58 18.32 11.42 -4.41
CA ALA A 58 19.65 12.01 -4.31
C ALA A 58 19.61 13.50 -4.67
N ALA A 59 18.92 13.86 -5.76
CA ALA A 59 18.69 15.25 -6.16
C ALA A 59 17.94 16.03 -5.07
N ALA A 60 16.89 15.45 -4.47
CA ALA A 60 16.11 16.08 -3.41
C ALA A 60 16.87 16.27 -2.08
N THR A 61 18.04 15.65 -1.93
CA THR A 61 18.88 15.75 -0.74
C THR A 61 20.23 16.41 -1.01
N ASP A 62 20.43 16.96 -2.22
CA ASP A 62 21.68 17.57 -2.68
C ASP A 62 22.90 16.64 -2.54
N LEU A 63 22.71 15.34 -2.77
CA LEU A 63 23.75 14.32 -2.73
C LEU A 63 23.99 13.72 -4.11
N SER A 64 25.17 13.15 -4.33
CA SER A 64 25.35 12.19 -5.44
C SER A 64 24.56 10.90 -5.15
N VAL A 65 24.18 10.16 -6.21
CA VAL A 65 23.46 8.88 -6.08
C VAL A 65 24.23 7.90 -5.19
N VAL A 66 25.55 7.82 -5.36
CA VAL A 66 26.42 6.92 -4.56
C VAL A 66 26.43 7.32 -3.08
N GLU A 67 26.48 8.61 -2.78
CA GLU A 67 26.42 9.10 -1.40
C GLU A 67 25.04 8.88 -0.79
N PHE A 68 23.98 9.11 -1.56
CA PHE A 68 22.61 8.87 -1.12
C PHE A 68 22.41 7.40 -0.76
N GLU A 69 22.76 6.49 -1.67
CA GLU A 69 22.64 5.05 -1.47
C GLU A 69 23.36 4.61 -0.18
N ARG A 70 24.64 4.96 -0.05
CA ARG A 70 25.43 4.62 1.16
C ARG A 70 24.81 5.18 2.44
N THR A 71 24.30 6.41 2.39
CA THR A 71 23.80 7.14 3.56
C THR A 71 22.42 6.65 3.98
N TYR A 72 21.51 6.49 3.03
CA TYR A 72 20.08 6.36 3.29
C TYR A 72 19.45 5.04 2.88
N THR A 73 20.18 4.12 2.23
CA THR A 73 19.61 2.83 1.82
C THR A 73 20.33 1.65 2.45
N ARG A 74 19.65 0.50 2.47
CA ARG A 74 20.22 -0.78 2.87
C ARG A 74 19.66 -1.88 1.98
N PRO A 75 20.40 -2.98 1.75
CA PRO A 75 19.83 -4.14 1.10
C PRO A 75 18.75 -4.78 1.98
N ALA A 76 17.72 -5.33 1.35
CA ALA A 76 16.72 -6.19 1.94
C ALA A 76 16.57 -7.43 1.06
N GLU A 77 16.74 -8.60 1.68
CA GLU A 77 16.48 -9.88 1.03
C GLU A 77 14.98 -10.14 1.03
N GLU A 78 14.46 -10.47 -0.14
CA GLU A 78 13.07 -10.88 -0.31
C GLU A 78 13.00 -12.21 -1.04
N ASP A 79 12.09 -13.05 -0.55
CA ASP A 79 11.76 -14.32 -1.16
C ASP A 79 10.54 -14.11 -2.06
N VAL A 80 10.76 -14.12 -3.36
CA VAL A 80 9.70 -14.02 -4.36
C VAL A 80 9.73 -15.32 -5.16
N GLY A 81 8.75 -16.20 -4.91
CA GLY A 81 8.62 -17.48 -5.62
C GLY A 81 9.79 -18.45 -5.38
N GLY A 82 10.42 -18.43 -4.20
CA GLY A 82 11.57 -19.29 -3.88
C GLY A 82 12.91 -18.76 -4.39
N GLN A 83 12.93 -17.61 -5.06
CA GLN A 83 14.15 -16.91 -5.46
C GLN A 83 14.43 -15.76 -4.52
N LYS A 84 15.64 -15.73 -3.95
CA LYS A 84 16.12 -14.59 -3.17
C LYS A 84 16.52 -13.48 -4.11
N LYS A 85 15.81 -12.36 -4.05
CA LYS A 85 16.21 -11.11 -4.70
C LYS A 85 16.63 -10.11 -3.62
N SER A 86 17.77 -9.48 -3.85
CA SER A 86 18.23 -8.37 -3.02
C SER A 86 17.71 -7.07 -3.63
N GLN A 87 16.94 -6.31 -2.86
CA GLN A 87 16.43 -4.99 -3.26
C GLN A 87 16.94 -3.92 -2.30
N LEU A 88 17.12 -2.70 -2.80
CA LEU A 88 17.42 -1.56 -1.93
C LEU A 88 16.14 -1.05 -1.28
N VAL A 89 16.23 -0.81 0.02
CA VAL A 89 15.18 -0.15 0.79
C VAL A 89 15.74 1.05 1.53
N LEU A 90 14.90 2.05 1.78
CA LEU A 90 15.26 3.17 2.66
C LEU A 90 15.53 2.66 4.08
N LYS A 91 16.54 3.24 4.73
CA LYS A 91 16.87 2.94 6.13
C LYS A 91 15.75 3.42 7.05
N GLN A 92 15.61 2.71 8.17
CA GLN A 92 14.89 3.20 9.33
C GLN A 92 15.87 3.95 10.26
N THR A 93 15.34 4.64 11.26
CA THR A 93 16.10 5.16 12.38
C THR A 93 16.86 4.04 13.11
N PRO A 94 17.93 4.34 13.88
CA PRO A 94 18.72 3.31 14.57
C PRO A 94 17.94 2.41 15.52
N ASP A 95 16.81 2.88 16.05
CA ASP A 95 15.88 2.13 16.91
C ASP A 95 14.84 1.33 16.12
N ASP A 96 14.87 1.38 14.79
CA ASP A 96 13.96 0.68 13.88
C ASP A 96 12.48 1.02 14.15
N HIS A 97 12.17 2.29 14.43
CA HIS A 97 10.79 2.72 14.72
C HIS A 97 10.16 3.62 13.65
N GLN A 98 10.96 4.23 12.78
CA GLN A 98 10.43 5.07 11.70
C GLN A 98 11.41 5.17 10.52
N CYS A 99 10.92 5.62 9.37
CA CYS A 99 11.74 5.97 8.21
C CYS A 99 12.74 7.08 8.56
N ILE A 100 13.96 7.00 8.02
CA ILE A 100 15.04 7.97 8.26
C ILE A 100 14.67 9.41 7.83
N PHE A 101 13.73 9.57 6.90
CA PHE A 101 13.26 10.87 6.40
C PHE A 101 12.06 11.45 7.17
N LEU A 102 11.58 10.78 8.22
CA LEU A 102 10.51 11.35 9.05
C LEU A 102 11.09 12.38 10.03
N GLN A 103 10.69 13.64 9.86
CA GLN A 103 11.03 14.76 10.73
C GLN A 103 9.78 15.30 11.43
N GLY A 104 9.63 15.00 12.72
CA GLY A 104 8.37 15.22 13.42
C GLY A 104 7.25 14.41 12.77
N SER A 105 6.21 15.06 12.25
CA SER A 105 5.13 14.42 11.50
C SER A 105 5.28 14.52 9.97
N LYS A 106 6.38 15.09 9.46
CA LYS A 106 6.55 15.39 8.03
C LYS A 106 7.68 14.59 7.40
N CYS A 107 7.45 14.07 6.21
CA CYS A 107 8.51 13.48 5.40
C CYS A 107 9.38 14.60 4.81
N SER A 108 10.68 14.59 5.08
CA SER A 108 11.61 15.61 4.58
C SER A 108 11.83 15.56 3.06
N VAL A 109 11.52 14.43 2.42
CA VAL A 109 11.60 14.21 0.97
C VAL A 109 10.20 14.04 0.35
N TYR A 110 9.18 14.73 0.86
CA TYR A 110 7.78 14.50 0.48
C TYR A 110 7.51 14.58 -1.03
N GLN A 111 8.21 15.47 -1.74
CA GLN A 111 8.07 15.62 -3.20
C GLN A 111 8.80 14.52 -3.99
N ALA A 112 9.88 13.96 -3.45
CA ALA A 112 10.63 12.86 -4.07
C ALA A 112 10.25 11.49 -3.48
N ARG A 113 9.02 11.35 -2.95
CA ARG A 113 8.56 10.09 -2.39
C ARG A 113 8.59 8.99 -3.47
N PRO A 114 9.14 7.81 -3.17
CA PRO A 114 9.04 6.64 -4.04
C PRO A 114 7.60 6.26 -4.33
N THR A 115 7.39 5.51 -5.41
CA THR A 115 6.10 4.98 -5.85
C THR A 115 5.37 4.25 -4.73
N GLN A 116 6.07 3.41 -3.96
CA GLN A 116 5.49 2.73 -2.80
C GLN A 116 4.89 3.73 -1.79
N CYS A 117 5.55 4.86 -1.51
CA CYS A 117 5.08 5.88 -0.58
C CYS A 117 3.97 6.77 -1.16
N ARG A 118 3.96 6.99 -2.48
CA ARG A 118 2.95 7.80 -3.18
C ARG A 118 1.63 7.07 -3.35
N THR A 119 1.69 5.76 -3.63
CA THR A 119 0.54 4.88 -3.83
C THR A 119 -0.17 4.50 -2.54
N PHE A 120 0.33 4.88 -1.35
CA PHE A 120 -0.38 4.65 -0.09
C PHE A 120 -1.65 5.52 -0.01
N PRO A 121 -2.82 4.98 0.36
CA PRO A 121 -3.08 3.65 0.94
C PRO A 121 -3.59 2.61 -0.07
N TRP A 122 -3.50 2.87 -1.38
CA TRP A 122 -4.05 2.03 -2.45
C TRP A 122 -3.20 0.79 -2.78
N TRP A 123 -2.51 0.25 -1.78
CA TRP A 123 -1.74 -0.96 -1.95
C TRP A 123 -2.68 -2.17 -2.07
N PRO A 124 -2.38 -3.15 -2.94
CA PRO A 124 -3.22 -4.34 -3.14
C PRO A 124 -3.64 -5.02 -1.84
N GLN A 125 -2.70 -5.13 -0.88
CA GLN A 125 -2.96 -5.76 0.43
C GLN A 125 -4.02 -5.05 1.28
N HIS A 126 -4.21 -3.74 1.13
CA HIS A 126 -5.26 -3.00 1.86
C HIS A 126 -6.63 -3.16 1.20
N LEU A 127 -6.66 -3.58 -0.07
CA LEU A 127 -7.86 -3.64 -0.90
C LEU A 127 -8.43 -5.06 -1.02
N VAL A 128 -7.86 -6.04 -0.32
CA VAL A 128 -8.30 -7.44 -0.37
C VAL A 128 -9.66 -7.64 0.30
N SER A 129 -9.93 -6.97 1.43
CA SER A 129 -11.20 -7.09 2.15
C SER A 129 -11.43 -5.92 3.12
N ASP A 130 -12.65 -5.81 3.65
CA ASP A 130 -13.00 -4.83 4.69
C ASP A 130 -12.07 -4.94 5.91
N TYR A 131 -11.68 -6.15 6.28
CA TYR A 131 -10.73 -6.38 7.37
C TYR A 131 -9.38 -5.72 7.11
N ASP A 132 -8.87 -5.83 5.89
CA ASP A 132 -7.56 -5.27 5.54
C ASP A 132 -7.59 -3.74 5.48
N TRP A 133 -8.71 -3.19 5.01
CA TRP A 133 -8.94 -1.74 5.03
C TRP A 133 -9.02 -1.21 6.46
N GLN A 134 -9.75 -1.90 7.34
CA GLN A 134 -9.81 -1.56 8.77
C GLN A 134 -8.44 -1.70 9.45
N LEU A 135 -7.67 -2.72 9.10
CA LEU A 135 -6.32 -2.91 9.61
C LEU A 135 -5.37 -1.80 9.16
N ALA A 136 -5.45 -1.38 7.90
CA ALA A 136 -4.72 -0.22 7.39
C ALA A 136 -5.12 1.07 8.12
N ALA A 137 -6.42 1.24 8.42
CA ALA A 137 -6.94 2.39 9.18
C ALA A 137 -6.38 2.49 10.60
N ALA A 138 -6.07 1.36 11.25
CA ALA A 138 -5.39 1.38 12.55
C ALA A 138 -4.01 2.07 12.49
N GLY A 139 -3.34 2.05 11.32
CA GLY A 139 -2.06 2.71 11.08
C GLY A 139 -2.15 4.10 10.45
N CYS A 140 -3.34 4.56 10.04
CA CYS A 140 -3.51 5.85 9.39
C CYS A 140 -4.87 6.46 9.66
N GLU A 141 -4.88 7.61 10.35
CA GLU A 141 -6.12 8.36 10.67
C GLU A 141 -6.83 8.93 9.44
N GLY A 142 -6.14 9.01 8.30
CA GLY A 142 -6.73 9.48 7.05
C GLY A 142 -7.57 8.42 6.35
N ILE A 143 -7.49 7.16 6.76
CA ILE A 143 -8.32 6.07 6.24
C ILE A 143 -9.58 6.01 7.10
N HIS A 144 -10.72 6.34 6.50
CA HIS A 144 -11.99 6.38 7.21
C HIS A 144 -12.77 5.09 6.95
N VAL A 145 -13.20 4.47 8.04
CA VAL A 145 -14.10 3.30 8.04
C VAL A 145 -15.43 3.81 8.55
N ALA A 146 -16.43 3.90 7.67
CA ALA A 146 -17.73 4.48 8.04
C ALA A 146 -18.40 3.67 9.16
N GLU A 147 -18.74 4.30 10.29
CA GLU A 147 -19.46 3.62 11.37
C GLU A 147 -20.96 3.52 11.06
N GLU A 148 -21.65 2.54 11.67
CA GLU A 148 -23.11 2.43 11.56
C GLU A 148 -23.78 3.65 12.21
N GLY A 149 -24.42 4.49 11.40
CA GLY A 149 -25.17 5.66 11.88
C GLY A 149 -24.38 6.98 11.89
N GLU A 150 -23.15 7.00 11.38
CA GLU A 150 -22.44 8.26 11.12
C GLU A 150 -23.17 9.08 10.05
N LYS A 151 -23.48 10.33 10.39
CA LYS A 151 -23.90 11.32 9.40
C LYS A 151 -22.72 11.53 8.46
N GLU A 152 -22.98 11.45 7.16
CA GLU A 152 -22.02 11.66 6.09
C GLU A 152 -21.19 12.93 6.38
N GLU A 153 -19.93 12.75 6.83
CA GLU A 153 -19.01 13.88 6.98
C GLU A 153 -18.76 14.44 5.59
N GLU A 154 -19.34 15.60 5.31
CA GLU A 154 -19.60 16.17 3.98
C GLU A 154 -18.34 16.54 3.17
N LYS A 155 -17.14 16.10 3.57
CA LYS A 155 -15.85 16.58 3.00
C LYS A 155 -14.75 15.54 2.79
N ILE A 156 -14.93 14.27 3.17
CA ILE A 156 -13.89 13.26 2.92
C ILE A 156 -14.04 12.71 1.49
N PRO A 157 -12.98 12.71 0.67
CA PRO A 157 -13.03 12.11 -0.65
C PRO A 157 -13.43 10.63 -0.60
N VAL A 158 -14.31 10.25 -1.52
CA VAL A 158 -14.82 8.89 -1.68
C VAL A 158 -14.33 8.34 -3.01
N TYR A 159 -13.79 7.12 -2.97
CA TYR A 159 -13.23 6.44 -4.13
C TYR A 159 -13.94 5.11 -4.35
N SER A 160 -14.24 4.82 -5.62
CA SER A 160 -14.58 3.49 -6.10
C SER A 160 -13.31 2.67 -6.35
N PHE A 161 -13.48 1.38 -6.65
CA PHE A 161 -12.33 0.57 -7.09
C PHE A 161 -11.75 1.10 -8.41
N ASP A 162 -12.57 1.56 -9.35
CA ASP A 162 -12.09 2.13 -10.62
C ASP A 162 -11.19 3.36 -10.42
N ASP A 163 -11.48 4.17 -9.40
CA ASP A 163 -10.69 5.36 -9.09
C ASP A 163 -9.29 5.01 -8.54
N VAL A 164 -9.15 3.88 -7.83
CA VAL A 164 -7.91 3.51 -7.13
C VAL A 164 -7.08 2.44 -7.85
N MET A 165 -7.64 1.76 -8.85
CA MET A 165 -6.90 0.77 -9.64
C MET A 165 -5.64 1.34 -10.31
N PRO A 166 -5.62 2.57 -10.86
CA PRO A 166 -4.39 3.13 -11.40
C PRO A 166 -3.22 3.14 -10.40
N GLU A 167 -3.48 3.58 -9.17
CA GLU A 167 -2.47 3.60 -8.09
C GLU A 167 -2.06 2.19 -7.65
N THR A 168 -3.00 1.26 -7.68
CA THR A 168 -2.75 -0.16 -7.36
C THR A 168 -1.83 -0.81 -8.41
N ILE A 169 -2.09 -0.54 -9.70
CA ILE A 169 -1.27 -1.00 -10.82
C ILE A 169 0.15 -0.44 -10.71
N LEU A 170 0.29 0.86 -10.47
CA LEU A 170 1.58 1.51 -10.25
C LEU A 170 2.37 0.86 -9.11
N HIS A 171 1.71 0.55 -8.01
CA HIS A 171 2.32 -0.15 -6.88
C HIS A 171 2.82 -1.54 -7.27
N ASP A 172 2.02 -2.32 -8.00
CA ASP A 172 2.38 -3.66 -8.41
C ASP A 172 3.54 -3.69 -9.42
N ILE A 173 3.54 -2.78 -10.40
CA ILE A 173 4.65 -2.62 -11.36
C ILE A 173 5.93 -2.23 -10.61
N HIS A 174 5.85 -1.29 -9.67
CA HIS A 174 7.01 -0.93 -8.85
C HIS A 174 7.52 -2.12 -8.04
N ARG A 175 6.61 -2.88 -7.44
CA ARG A 175 6.94 -4.05 -6.60
C ARG A 175 7.52 -5.21 -7.41
N SER A 176 7.20 -5.34 -8.70
CA SER A 176 7.81 -6.37 -9.57
C SER A 176 9.30 -6.13 -9.83
N GLY A 177 9.78 -4.91 -9.56
CA GLY A 177 11.19 -4.51 -9.69
C GLY A 177 11.49 -3.72 -10.96
N GLU A 178 10.47 -3.22 -11.65
CA GLU A 178 10.66 -2.33 -12.80
C GLU A 178 11.32 -1.01 -12.38
N ASN A 179 12.15 -0.46 -13.29
CA ASN A 179 13.00 0.69 -13.01
C ASN A 179 12.39 1.98 -13.58
N TYR A 180 11.28 2.41 -12.99
CA TYR A 180 10.57 3.65 -13.33
C TYR A 180 10.25 4.48 -12.08
N THR A 181 10.20 5.80 -12.23
CA THR A 181 9.66 6.69 -11.19
C THR A 181 8.14 6.64 -11.19
N TYR A 182 7.52 7.16 -10.13
CA TYR A 182 6.05 7.26 -10.06
C TYR A 182 5.48 8.06 -11.24
N ASP A 183 6.09 9.20 -11.56
CA ASP A 183 5.60 10.08 -12.63
C ASP A 183 5.78 9.41 -14.01
N GLU A 184 6.87 8.66 -14.22
CA GLU A 184 7.06 7.83 -15.43
C GLU A 184 5.98 6.74 -15.54
N LEU A 185 5.67 6.03 -14.46
CA LEU A 185 4.62 5.01 -14.45
C LEU A 185 3.24 5.60 -14.69
N GLN A 186 2.93 6.78 -14.15
CA GLN A 186 1.69 7.48 -14.45
C GLN A 186 1.57 7.77 -15.94
N GLN A 187 2.63 8.28 -16.57
CA GLN A 187 2.63 8.56 -18.00
C GLN A 187 2.45 7.27 -18.82
N ILE A 188 3.18 6.20 -18.48
CA ILE A 188 3.04 4.91 -19.15
C ILE A 188 1.62 4.38 -19.06
N LEU A 189 0.98 4.46 -17.88
CA LEU A 189 -0.39 4.01 -17.70
C LEU A 189 -1.39 4.88 -18.47
N CYS A 190 -1.16 6.20 -18.53
CA CYS A 190 -1.96 7.10 -19.37
C CYS A 190 -1.88 6.70 -20.84
N ASP A 191 -0.68 6.53 -21.38
CA ASP A 191 -0.44 6.13 -22.78
C ASP A 191 -1.07 4.75 -23.06
N LEU A 192 -0.92 3.81 -22.13
CA LEU A 192 -1.51 2.46 -22.23
C LEU A 192 -3.04 2.51 -22.32
N ARG A 193 -3.69 3.40 -21.59
CA ARG A 193 -5.16 3.54 -21.63
C ARG A 193 -5.66 4.12 -22.95
N GLU A 194 -4.82 4.81 -23.73
CA GLU A 194 -5.19 5.28 -25.06
C GLU A 194 -5.21 4.14 -26.08
N VAL A 195 -4.26 3.21 -25.96
CA VAL A 195 -4.12 2.06 -26.88
C VAL A 195 -4.93 0.84 -26.45
N GLU A 196 -5.09 0.63 -25.15
CA GLU A 196 -5.82 -0.47 -24.51
C GLU A 196 -6.78 0.08 -23.43
N PRO A 197 -7.93 0.66 -23.82
CA PRO A 197 -8.86 1.29 -22.88
C PRO A 197 -9.43 0.35 -21.80
N GLU A 198 -9.43 -0.96 -22.07
CA GLU A 198 -9.93 -1.99 -21.16
C GLU A 198 -8.87 -2.48 -20.15
N PHE A 199 -7.60 -2.10 -20.28
CA PHE A 199 -6.51 -2.64 -19.48
C PHE A 199 -6.78 -2.54 -17.96
N VAL A 200 -7.19 -1.37 -17.49
CA VAL A 200 -7.49 -1.15 -16.06
C VAL A 200 -8.69 -2.00 -15.60
N ALA A 201 -9.70 -2.16 -16.45
CA ALA A 201 -10.88 -2.97 -16.14
C ALA A 201 -10.53 -4.48 -16.09
N GLN A 202 -9.67 -4.95 -16.99
CA GLN A 202 -9.17 -6.32 -17.00
C GLN A 202 -8.32 -6.60 -15.76
N TYR A 203 -7.38 -5.70 -15.41
CA TYR A 203 -6.61 -5.81 -14.18
C TYR A 203 -7.52 -5.83 -12.95
N LYS A 204 -8.56 -4.98 -12.89
CA LYS A 204 -9.55 -4.96 -11.79
C LYS A 204 -10.25 -6.32 -11.66
N ALA A 205 -10.71 -6.90 -12.77
CA ALA A 205 -11.39 -8.18 -12.78
C ALA A 205 -10.47 -9.30 -12.26
N GLU A 206 -9.23 -9.36 -12.74
CA GLU A 206 -8.23 -10.31 -12.23
C GLU A 206 -7.93 -10.09 -10.75
N PHE A 207 -7.81 -8.84 -10.32
CA PHE A 207 -7.58 -8.50 -8.92
C PHE A 207 -8.73 -9.00 -8.04
N PHE A 208 -9.98 -8.85 -8.47
CA PHE A 208 -11.15 -9.31 -7.74
C PHE A 208 -11.21 -10.83 -7.62
N GLU A 209 -10.81 -11.54 -8.68
CA GLU A 209 -10.77 -13.00 -8.71
C GLU A 209 -9.65 -13.56 -7.82
N LYS A 210 -8.43 -13.00 -7.93
CA LYS A 210 -7.22 -13.52 -7.27
C LYS A 210 -7.11 -13.12 -5.80
N PHE A 211 -7.60 -11.94 -5.43
CA PHE A 211 -7.38 -11.36 -4.11
C PHE A 211 -8.70 -11.09 -3.41
N SER A 212 -9.31 -12.11 -2.81
CA SER A 212 -10.56 -11.98 -2.06
C SER A 212 -10.53 -12.79 -0.77
N ARG A 213 -10.96 -12.17 0.32
CA ARG A 213 -11.24 -12.88 1.58
C ARG A 213 -12.74 -12.98 1.79
N ARG A 214 -13.22 -14.20 2.02
CA ARG A 214 -14.64 -14.49 2.22
C ARG A 214 -14.91 -14.74 3.70
N ILE A 215 -15.96 -14.12 4.22
CA ILE A 215 -16.52 -14.50 5.52
C ILE A 215 -17.20 -15.85 5.35
N VAL A 216 -16.68 -16.88 6.00
CA VAL A 216 -17.26 -18.25 5.97
C VAL A 216 -18.06 -18.58 7.22
N PHE A 217 -17.82 -17.85 8.31
CA PHE A 217 -18.56 -17.97 9.56
C PHE A 217 -18.54 -16.64 10.29
N ARG A 218 -19.65 -16.30 10.94
CA ARG A 218 -19.77 -15.16 11.84
C ARG A 218 -20.78 -15.48 12.94
N ASP A 219 -20.39 -15.21 14.18
CA ASP A 219 -21.29 -15.02 15.32
C ASP A 219 -20.94 -13.73 16.07
N ASP A 220 -21.45 -13.57 17.30
CA ASP A 220 -21.25 -12.38 18.12
C ASP A 220 -19.81 -12.20 18.64
N GLU A 221 -19.00 -13.27 18.67
CA GLU A 221 -17.64 -13.26 19.21
C GLU A 221 -16.56 -13.44 18.13
N VAL A 222 -16.88 -14.17 17.06
CA VAL A 222 -15.90 -14.66 16.08
C VAL A 222 -16.40 -14.40 14.65
N THR A 223 -15.52 -13.81 13.83
CA THR A 223 -15.66 -13.83 12.37
C THR A 223 -14.50 -14.62 11.77
N VAL A 224 -14.81 -15.65 10.98
CA VAL A 224 -13.81 -16.47 10.28
C VAL A 224 -13.74 -16.05 8.82
N LEU A 225 -12.54 -15.68 8.39
CA LEU A 225 -12.21 -15.34 7.01
C LEU A 225 -11.42 -16.48 6.37
N VAL A 226 -11.76 -16.83 5.13
CA VAL A 226 -10.94 -17.72 4.30
C VAL A 226 -10.33 -16.90 3.17
N GLU A 227 -9.02 -17.03 3.03
CA GLU A 227 -8.27 -16.50 1.90
C GLU A 227 -8.32 -17.52 0.76
N TYR A 228 -8.96 -17.14 -0.34
CA TYR A 228 -8.76 -17.84 -1.60
C TYR A 228 -7.67 -17.08 -2.35
N SER A 229 -6.41 -17.49 -2.18
CA SER A 229 -5.50 -17.35 -3.32
C SER A 229 -5.85 -18.50 -4.25
N LEU A 230 -6.34 -18.22 -5.47
CA LEU A 230 -6.17 -19.21 -6.52
C LEU A 230 -4.67 -19.48 -6.56
N THR A 231 -4.28 -20.65 -6.06
CA THR A 231 -2.91 -21.12 -6.09
C THR A 231 -2.42 -20.94 -7.52
N LEU A 232 -1.42 -20.08 -7.70
CA LEU A 232 -0.48 -20.25 -8.80
C LEU A 232 0.14 -21.64 -8.57
N THR A 233 -0.49 -22.65 -9.16
CA THR A 233 0.17 -23.91 -9.47
C THR A 233 1.27 -23.59 -10.47
N CYS A 234 2.50 -23.68 -9.95
CA CYS A 234 3.80 -23.78 -10.62
C CYS A 234 4.35 -22.50 -11.28
#